data_AF-A0ABD1E7Q0-F1
#
_entry.id   AF-A0ABD1E7Q0-F1
#
_cell.length_a   1.000
_cell.length_b   1.000
_cell.length_c   1.000
_cell.angle_alpha   90.00
_cell.angle_beta   90.00
_cell.angle_gamma   90.00
#
_symmetry.space_group_name_H-M   'P 1'
#
loop_
_entity.id
_entity.type
_entity.pdbx_description
1 polymer ?
#
loop_
_entity_poly.entity_id
_entity_poly.type
_entity_poly.pdbx_seq_one_letter_code
_entity_poly.pdbx_strand_id
1 'polypeptide(L)'
;MFDERGSEVGNPPYKTATQDNEAPSDFVVQLSPLEEKAKMFLHKVLTQEGVRSKLIFLETIENPLQILQAAVDYSQIVMTIEQDISGVFTIKIDNEEIAKGTYPTKQLAKNGLAEEAMKILRKDCFYIIKKSVYENVTVNPTVESPKEETLFEGSKAHKMMLNMGWKGKGLGINEQGSERTVAETIDQNISRQGLGSDNVFKRIHQLLEEYSRSERMCLLKFEPDFSAEERAHIHKIASKFGLKSKSEGKGDQRRITIMKKLHRADLVYNLLINNLENSLYKLILPEKFEELWLNCDD
;
A
#
# COMPACT_ATOMS: atom_id res chain seq x y z
N MET A 1 -5.20 -88.76 39.81
CA MET A 1 -6.00 -88.34 40.97
C MET A 1 -5.82 -86.84 41.09
N PHE A 2 -6.89 -86.12 40.73
CA PHE A 2 -7.10 -84.68 40.81
C PHE A 2 -6.23 -83.72 39.98
N ASP A 3 -6.97 -82.71 39.53
CA ASP A 3 -6.81 -81.74 38.46
C ASP A 3 -6.68 -80.33 39.10
N GLU A 4 -6.58 -79.30 38.27
CA GLU A 4 -6.67 -77.85 38.57
C GLU A 4 -5.37 -77.16 39.03
N ARG A 5 -4.97 -75.97 38.55
CA ARG A 5 -5.71 -74.87 37.88
C ARG A 5 -4.69 -73.98 37.16
N GLY A 6 -4.89 -73.70 35.86
CA GLY A 6 -4.14 -72.73 35.08
C GLY A 6 -4.74 -71.32 35.20
N SER A 7 -3.89 -70.30 35.33
CA SER A 7 -4.28 -68.90 35.39
C SER A 7 -4.02 -68.23 34.03
N GLU A 8 -5.09 -67.97 33.27
CA GLU A 8 -5.06 -67.15 32.06
C GLU A 8 -5.22 -65.66 32.39
N VAL A 9 -4.40 -64.85 31.72
CA VAL A 9 -4.37 -63.38 31.80
C VAL A 9 -5.41 -62.82 30.84
N GLY A 10 -6.54 -62.34 31.36
CA GLY A 10 -7.56 -61.61 30.59
C GLY A 10 -7.40 -60.09 30.73
N ASN A 11 -7.07 -59.41 29.62
CA ASN A 11 -7.15 -57.95 29.51
C ASN A 11 -8.62 -57.48 29.46
N PRO A 12 -8.98 -56.35 30.11
CA PRO A 12 -10.33 -55.79 30.03
C PRO A 12 -10.58 -55.01 28.72
N PRO A 13 -11.85 -54.81 28.32
CA PRO A 13 -12.23 -54.37 26.98
C PRO A 13 -12.09 -52.86 26.77
N TYR A 14 -11.67 -52.48 25.57
CA TYR A 14 -11.66 -51.11 25.05
C TYR A 14 -13.08 -50.51 25.06
N LYS A 15 -13.27 -49.43 25.83
CA LYS A 15 -14.40 -48.52 25.65
C LYS A 15 -14.08 -47.53 24.53
N THR A 16 -14.79 -47.65 23.42
CA THR A 16 -14.89 -46.65 22.36
C THR A 16 -15.61 -45.41 22.91
N ALA A 17 -14.85 -44.34 23.14
CA ALA A 17 -15.40 -43.00 23.27
C ALA A 17 -15.27 -42.31 21.92
N THR A 18 -16.38 -42.27 21.17
CA THR A 18 -16.59 -41.31 20.08
C THR A 18 -16.56 -39.92 20.70
N GLN A 19 -15.44 -39.21 20.53
CA GLN A 19 -15.40 -37.76 20.64
C GLN A 19 -15.81 -37.21 19.29
N ASP A 20 -16.95 -36.51 19.30
CA ASP A 20 -17.45 -35.70 18.21
C ASP A 20 -16.37 -34.68 17.82
N ASN A 21 -15.68 -34.95 16.70
CA ASN A 21 -14.89 -33.96 16.00
C ASN A 21 -15.86 -33.03 15.27
N GLU A 22 -16.49 -32.11 16.00
CA GLU A 22 -17.05 -30.91 15.38
C GLU A 22 -15.86 -30.10 14.84
N ALA A 23 -15.74 -30.12 13.51
CA ALA A 23 -14.86 -29.22 12.79
C ALA A 23 -15.16 -27.78 13.23
N PRO A 24 -14.14 -26.92 13.41
CA PRO A 24 -14.37 -25.53 13.76
C PRO A 24 -15.24 -24.91 12.66
N SER A 25 -16.44 -24.47 13.03
CA SER A 25 -17.37 -23.80 12.15
C SER A 25 -16.63 -22.68 11.42
N ASP A 26 -16.57 -22.79 10.09
CA ASP A 26 -16.06 -21.74 9.23
C ASP A 26 -16.75 -20.43 9.63
N PHE A 27 -15.99 -19.50 10.21
CA PHE A 27 -16.43 -18.13 10.40
C PHE A 27 -16.66 -17.55 9.01
N VAL A 28 -17.88 -17.66 8.50
CA VAL A 28 -18.30 -16.95 7.29
C VAL A 28 -18.32 -15.47 7.67
N VAL A 29 -17.24 -14.76 7.33
CA VAL A 29 -17.18 -13.31 7.45
C VAL A 29 -18.25 -12.74 6.50
N GLN A 30 -19.39 -12.35 7.06
CA GLN A 30 -20.42 -11.62 6.31
C GLN A 30 -19.85 -10.26 5.93
N LEU A 31 -19.76 -10.00 4.63
CA LEU A 31 -19.31 -8.74 4.09
C LEU A 31 -20.43 -7.71 4.23
N SER A 32 -20.06 -6.45 4.46
CA SER A 32 -21.03 -5.36 4.37
C SER A 32 -21.52 -5.17 2.93
N PRO A 33 -22.72 -4.57 2.72
CA PRO A 33 -23.22 -4.27 1.38
C PRO A 33 -22.25 -3.46 0.52
N LEU A 34 -21.51 -2.53 1.13
CA LEU A 34 -20.48 -1.72 0.45
C LEU A 34 -19.30 -2.58 -0.02
N GLU A 35 -18.87 -3.54 0.79
CA GLU A 35 -17.79 -4.46 0.44
C GLU A 35 -18.19 -5.41 -0.68
N GLU A 36 -19.43 -5.92 -0.66
CA GLU A 36 -19.98 -6.73 -1.75
C GLU A 36 -20.06 -5.92 -3.06
N LYS A 37 -20.58 -4.69 -2.99
CA LYS A 37 -20.62 -3.75 -4.12
C LYS A 37 -19.22 -3.49 -4.67
N ALA A 38 -18.24 -3.22 -3.80
CA ALA A 38 -16.84 -3.00 -4.19
C ALA A 38 -16.23 -4.23 -4.87
N LYS A 39 -16.48 -5.45 -4.36
CA LYS A 39 -16.02 -6.70 -4.99
C LYS A 39 -16.65 -6.91 -6.36
N MET A 40 -17.96 -6.75 -6.48
CA MET A 40 -18.68 -6.91 -7.75
C MET A 40 -18.19 -5.90 -8.80
N PHE A 41 -18.04 -4.64 -8.39
CA PHE A 41 -17.57 -3.57 -9.26
C PHE A 41 -16.14 -3.82 -9.74
N LEU A 42 -15.22 -4.13 -8.81
CA LEU A 42 -13.84 -4.48 -9.14
C LEU A 42 -13.78 -5.69 -10.09
N HIS A 43 -14.55 -6.73 -9.81
CA HIS A 43 -14.64 -7.92 -10.66
C HIS A 43 -15.12 -7.56 -12.07
N LYS A 44 -16.18 -6.75 -12.20
CA LYS A 44 -16.74 -6.35 -13.48
C LYS A 44 -15.73 -5.58 -14.35
N VAL A 45 -14.94 -4.69 -13.75
CA VAL A 45 -13.89 -3.95 -14.46
C VAL A 45 -12.70 -4.86 -14.79
N LEU A 46 -12.27 -5.73 -13.88
CA LEU A 46 -11.09 -6.60 -14.09
C LEU A 46 -11.38 -7.87 -14.89
N THR A 47 -12.61 -8.09 -15.33
CA THR A 47 -12.98 -9.19 -16.25
C THR A 47 -13.23 -8.75 -17.68
N GLN A 48 -12.90 -7.49 -18.00
CA GLN A 48 -12.89 -6.98 -19.36
C GLN A 48 -11.96 -7.80 -20.27
N GLU A 49 -12.27 -7.84 -21.56
CA GLU A 49 -11.40 -8.47 -22.56
C GLU A 49 -10.10 -7.65 -22.77
N GLY A 50 -9.06 -8.34 -23.24
CA GLY A 50 -7.80 -7.71 -23.66
C GLY A 50 -6.94 -7.19 -22.51
N VAL A 51 -6.15 -6.15 -22.79
CA VAL A 51 -5.19 -5.60 -21.81
C VAL A 51 -5.84 -4.87 -20.65
N ARG A 52 -7.10 -4.47 -20.82
CA ARG A 52 -7.80 -3.60 -19.89
C ARG A 52 -8.10 -4.25 -18.54
N SER A 53 -8.34 -5.57 -18.52
CA SER A 53 -8.47 -6.35 -17.29
C SER A 53 -7.17 -6.49 -16.50
N LYS A 54 -6.02 -6.27 -17.14
CA LYS A 54 -4.70 -6.46 -16.53
C LYS A 54 -4.14 -5.16 -15.95
N LEU A 55 -4.56 -4.01 -16.50
CA LEU A 55 -3.95 -2.72 -16.21
C LEU A 55 -4.68 -1.96 -15.08
N ILE A 56 -3.93 -1.66 -14.01
CA ILE A 56 -4.31 -0.67 -13.00
C ILE A 56 -3.18 0.34 -12.92
N PHE A 57 -3.47 1.61 -13.12
CA PHE A 57 -2.47 2.67 -13.14
C PHE A 57 -2.18 3.22 -11.75
N LEU A 58 -0.90 3.51 -11.48
CA LEU A 58 -0.46 4.22 -10.29
C LEU A 58 0.34 5.44 -10.72
N GLU A 59 -0.28 6.62 -10.63
CA GLU A 59 0.33 7.89 -10.99
C GLU A 59 1.14 8.41 -9.79
N THR A 60 2.46 8.24 -9.85
CA THR A 60 3.40 8.79 -8.85
C THR A 60 4.18 10.00 -9.37
N ILE A 61 4.10 10.27 -10.66
CA ILE A 61 4.85 11.27 -11.40
C ILE A 61 3.99 11.75 -12.56
N GLU A 62 4.18 12.99 -13.01
CA GLU A 62 3.45 13.58 -14.13
C GLU A 62 4.17 13.30 -15.46
N ASN A 63 4.32 12.02 -15.81
CA ASN A 63 4.89 11.61 -17.09
C ASN A 63 4.11 10.41 -17.68
N PRO A 64 3.28 10.63 -18.72
CA PRO A 64 2.42 9.59 -19.29
C PRO A 64 3.16 8.32 -19.72
N LEU A 65 4.31 8.47 -20.39
CA LEU A 65 5.10 7.32 -20.85
C LEU A 65 5.64 6.49 -19.69
N GLN A 66 6.14 7.14 -18.64
CA GLN A 66 6.63 6.43 -17.46
C GLN A 66 5.51 5.79 -16.64
N ILE A 67 4.35 6.47 -16.50
CA ILE A 67 3.16 5.89 -15.86
C ILE A 67 2.71 4.63 -16.61
N LEU A 68 2.61 4.73 -17.93
CA LEU A 68 2.19 3.63 -18.79
C LEU A 68 3.16 2.44 -18.70
N GLN A 69 4.47 2.71 -18.83
CA GLN A 69 5.50 1.68 -18.68
C GLN A 69 5.44 1.03 -17.29
N ALA A 70 5.28 1.82 -16.22
CA ALA A 70 5.19 1.29 -14.86
C ALA A 70 3.93 0.44 -14.62
N ALA A 71 2.84 0.64 -15.37
CA ALA A 71 1.66 -0.22 -15.33
C ALA A 71 1.88 -1.52 -16.11
N VAL A 72 2.49 -1.43 -17.29
CA VAL A 72 2.87 -2.57 -18.12
C VAL A 72 3.83 -3.50 -17.39
N ASP A 73 4.90 -2.94 -16.81
CA ASP A 73 5.92 -3.70 -16.06
C ASP A 73 5.33 -4.40 -14.84
N TYR A 74 4.44 -3.71 -14.12
CA TYR A 74 3.76 -4.29 -12.96
C TYR A 74 2.86 -5.46 -13.36
N SER A 75 2.20 -5.35 -14.51
CA SER A 75 1.30 -6.38 -15.04
C SER A 75 2.05 -7.49 -15.77
N GLN A 76 3.38 -7.40 -15.88
CA GLN A 76 4.26 -8.35 -16.54
C GLN A 76 3.88 -8.60 -18.02
N ILE A 77 3.39 -7.56 -18.70
CA ILE A 77 3.09 -7.57 -20.13
C ILE A 77 4.08 -6.68 -20.89
N VAL A 78 4.01 -6.69 -22.22
CA VAL A 78 4.95 -5.97 -23.07
C VAL A 78 4.28 -4.78 -23.75
N MET A 79 4.98 -3.65 -23.80
CA MET A 79 4.60 -2.49 -24.60
C MET A 79 5.60 -2.30 -25.74
N THR A 80 5.11 -2.20 -26.97
CA THR A 80 5.93 -1.99 -28.17
C THR A 80 5.48 -0.74 -28.91
N ILE A 81 6.42 -0.13 -29.63
CA ILE A 81 6.14 0.97 -30.55
C ILE A 81 6.72 0.59 -31.90
N GLU A 82 5.82 0.45 -32.87
CA GLU A 82 6.11 0.05 -34.24
C GLU A 82 5.85 1.24 -35.17
N GLN A 83 6.59 1.30 -36.27
CA GLN A 83 6.38 2.27 -37.33
C GLN A 83 6.07 1.50 -38.61
N ASP A 84 5.00 1.87 -39.30
CA ASP A 84 4.66 1.27 -40.58
C ASP A 84 5.37 1.97 -41.75
N ILE A 85 5.18 1.42 -42.95
CA ILE A 85 5.75 1.96 -44.20
C ILE A 85 5.22 3.35 -44.56
N SER A 86 4.06 3.76 -44.01
CA SER A 86 3.47 5.07 -44.23
C SER A 86 4.01 6.14 -43.27
N GLY A 87 4.85 5.73 -42.32
CA GLY A 87 5.44 6.60 -41.30
C GLY A 87 4.55 6.79 -40.07
N VAL A 88 3.45 6.04 -39.95
CA VAL A 88 2.56 6.08 -38.79
C VAL A 88 3.16 5.21 -37.69
N PHE A 89 3.24 5.77 -36.48
CA PHE A 89 3.66 5.05 -35.29
C PHE A 89 2.44 4.50 -34.56
N THR A 90 2.55 3.28 -34.05
CA THR A 90 1.50 2.59 -33.29
C THR A 90 2.07 2.09 -31.98
N ILE A 91 1.40 2.38 -30.86
CA ILE A 91 1.71 1.80 -29.56
C ILE A 91 0.80 0.60 -29.31
N LYS A 92 1.42 -0.54 -29.03
CA LYS A 92 0.74 -1.78 -28.69
C LYS A 92 1.09 -2.20 -27.28
N ILE A 93 0.12 -2.76 -26.57
CA ILE A 93 0.32 -3.41 -25.27
C ILE A 93 -0.18 -4.83 -25.42
N ASP A 94 0.64 -5.83 -25.09
CA ASP A 94 0.29 -7.26 -25.25
C ASP A 94 -0.23 -7.60 -26.67
N ASN A 95 0.37 -6.99 -27.70
CA ASN A 95 -0.04 -7.02 -29.11
C ASN A 95 -1.38 -6.34 -29.47
N GLU A 96 -2.12 -5.80 -28.50
CA GLU A 96 -3.32 -5.00 -28.72
C GLU A 96 -2.95 -3.56 -29.11
N GLU A 97 -3.46 -3.05 -30.23
CA GLU A 97 -3.29 -1.65 -30.65
C GLU A 97 -4.06 -0.72 -29.71
N ILE A 98 -3.35 0.18 -29.02
CA ILE A 98 -3.96 1.13 -28.09
C ILE A 98 -4.12 2.50 -28.73
N ALA A 99 -3.08 3.01 -29.40
CA ALA A 99 -3.10 4.30 -30.07
C ALA A 99 -2.16 4.33 -31.27
N LYS A 100 -2.42 5.25 -32.21
CA LYS A 100 -1.58 5.49 -33.39
C LYS A 100 -1.54 6.96 -33.78
N GLY A 101 -0.47 7.36 -34.45
CA GLY A 101 -0.30 8.74 -34.90
C GLY A 101 0.99 8.96 -35.69
N THR A 102 1.06 10.10 -36.39
CA THR A 102 2.23 10.48 -37.17
C THR A 102 3.11 11.43 -36.36
N TYR A 103 4.41 11.14 -36.30
CA TYR A 103 5.37 11.95 -35.54
C TYR A 103 6.66 12.13 -36.32
N PRO A 104 7.38 13.26 -36.15
CA PRO A 104 8.64 13.50 -36.86
C PRO A 104 9.76 12.51 -36.47
N THR A 105 9.77 12.05 -35.21
CA THR A 105 10.81 11.15 -34.70
C THR A 105 10.20 10.08 -33.79
N LYS A 106 10.90 8.94 -33.68
CA LYS A 106 10.51 7.87 -32.76
C LYS A 106 10.42 8.34 -31.31
N GLN A 107 11.26 9.29 -30.88
CA GLN A 107 11.25 9.81 -29.52
C GLN A 107 9.99 10.65 -29.25
N LEU A 108 9.60 11.53 -30.17
CA LEU A 108 8.35 12.28 -30.08
C LEU A 108 7.13 11.35 -30.14
N ALA A 109 7.21 10.30 -30.97
CA ALA A 109 6.17 9.27 -31.05
C ALA A 109 5.94 8.60 -29.70
N LYS A 110 6.99 8.26 -28.93
CA LYS A 110 6.81 7.62 -27.62
C LYS A 110 5.95 8.44 -26.67
N ASN A 111 6.25 9.73 -26.55
CA ASN A 111 5.53 10.60 -25.62
C ASN A 111 4.10 10.88 -26.12
N GLY A 112 3.95 11.25 -27.39
CA GLY A 112 2.64 11.56 -27.95
C GLY A 112 1.70 10.35 -27.99
N LEU A 113 2.21 9.16 -28.32
CA LEU A 113 1.42 7.93 -28.26
C LEU A 113 1.08 7.52 -26.83
N ALA A 114 1.97 7.73 -25.86
CA ALA A 114 1.68 7.45 -24.46
C ALA A 114 0.57 8.36 -23.92
N GLU A 115 0.58 9.65 -24.27
CA GLU A 115 -0.49 10.57 -23.93
C GLU A 115 -1.83 10.12 -24.51
N GLU A 116 -1.87 9.74 -25.79
CA GLU A 116 -3.10 9.30 -26.44
C GLU A 116 -3.58 7.94 -25.90
N ALA A 117 -2.67 7.01 -25.69
CA ALA A 117 -2.97 5.72 -25.06
C ALA A 117 -3.56 5.90 -23.66
N MET A 118 -3.00 6.80 -22.85
CA MET A 118 -3.52 7.12 -21.52
C MET A 118 -4.94 7.68 -21.57
N LYS A 119 -5.27 8.57 -22.53
CA LYS A 119 -6.64 9.08 -22.70
C LYS A 119 -7.63 7.96 -23.04
N ILE A 120 -7.22 7.02 -23.89
CA ILE A 120 -8.05 5.87 -24.28
C ILE A 120 -8.24 4.90 -23.09
N LEU A 121 -7.17 4.59 -22.37
CA LEU A 121 -7.19 3.65 -21.25
C LEU A 121 -7.90 4.21 -20.00
N ARG A 122 -7.93 5.53 -19.82
CA ARG A 122 -8.70 6.20 -18.74
C ARG A 122 -10.20 5.86 -18.75
N LYS A 123 -10.74 5.55 -19.92
CA LYS A 123 -12.16 5.20 -20.05
C LYS A 123 -12.52 3.86 -19.42
N ASP A 124 -11.54 2.98 -19.26
CA ASP A 124 -11.76 1.56 -19.05
C ASP A 124 -10.91 0.96 -17.91
N CYS A 125 -9.82 1.61 -17.53
CA CYS A 125 -8.90 1.14 -16.50
C CYS A 125 -8.96 1.99 -15.23
N PHE A 126 -8.62 1.40 -14.09
CA PHE A 126 -8.49 2.12 -12.83
C PHE A 126 -7.23 3.00 -12.81
N TYR A 127 -7.36 4.18 -12.22
CA TYR A 127 -6.25 5.10 -11.99
C TYR A 127 -6.14 5.45 -10.52
N ILE A 128 -4.98 5.20 -9.93
CA ILE A 128 -4.67 5.56 -8.54
C ILE A 128 -3.71 6.73 -8.59
N ILE A 129 -4.19 7.91 -8.19
CA ILE A 129 -3.34 9.09 -8.04
C ILE A 129 -2.73 9.07 -6.65
N LYS A 130 -1.42 9.15 -6.59
CA LYS A 130 -0.72 9.43 -5.35
C LYS A 130 -0.79 10.92 -5.06
N LYS A 131 -1.41 11.29 -3.94
CA LYS A 131 -1.47 12.67 -3.48
C LYS A 131 -0.05 13.18 -3.24
N SER A 132 0.30 14.25 -3.91
CA SER A 132 1.52 15.00 -3.65
C SER A 132 1.33 15.80 -2.35
N VAL A 133 1.51 15.16 -1.20
CA VAL A 133 1.65 15.91 0.06
C VAL A 133 3.07 16.50 0.07
N TYR A 134 3.22 17.66 -0.59
CA TYR A 134 4.36 18.55 -0.40
C TYR A 134 3.83 19.82 0.27
N GLU A 135 3.90 19.89 1.59
CA GLU A 135 3.97 21.19 2.24
C GLU A 135 5.41 21.68 2.07
N ASN A 136 5.65 22.43 1.00
CA ASN A 136 6.94 23.06 0.75
C ASN A 136 7.13 24.21 1.75
N VAL A 137 7.81 23.98 2.87
CA VAL A 137 8.43 25.08 3.63
C VAL A 137 9.78 25.36 2.99
N THR A 138 9.77 26.15 1.92
CA THR A 138 11.00 26.65 1.31
C THR A 138 11.62 27.67 2.27
N VAL A 139 12.79 27.34 2.82
CA VAL A 139 13.69 28.33 3.39
C VAL A 139 14.52 28.86 2.22
N ASN A 140 14.33 30.12 1.84
CA ASN A 140 15.40 31.02 1.41
C ASN A 140 14.91 32.47 1.39
N PRO A 141 15.81 33.45 1.57
CA PRO A 141 15.51 34.67 2.32
C PRO A 141 15.00 35.80 1.43
N THR A 142 14.19 36.68 2.03
CA THR A 142 13.72 37.99 1.51
C THR A 142 12.74 37.86 0.33
N VAL A 143 11.55 38.46 0.27
CA VAL A 143 10.97 39.65 0.89
C VAL A 143 9.43 39.43 0.98
N GLU A 144 8.84 39.85 2.09
CA GLU A 144 7.41 40.20 2.34
C GLU A 144 6.28 39.22 1.94
N SER A 145 5.69 38.60 2.97
CA SER A 145 4.42 37.87 2.95
C SER A 145 3.24 38.73 3.45
N PRO A 146 2.04 38.68 2.83
CA PRO A 146 0.80 39.07 3.49
C PRO A 146 0.33 37.97 4.45
N LYS A 147 -0.21 38.40 5.60
CA LYS A 147 -0.65 37.61 6.75
C LYS A 147 -1.88 36.74 6.45
N GLU A 148 -1.90 35.54 7.01
CA GLU A 148 -3.14 34.94 7.53
C GLU A 148 -2.91 34.36 8.93
N GLU A 149 -3.89 34.62 9.78
CA GLU A 149 -3.85 34.60 11.24
C GLU A 149 -4.14 33.20 11.79
N THR A 150 -3.27 32.66 12.65
CA THR A 150 -3.57 31.46 13.45
C THR A 150 -3.78 31.81 14.92
N LEU A 151 -4.95 31.43 15.41
CA LEU A 151 -5.63 31.68 16.68
C LEU A 151 -4.90 31.25 17.98
N PHE A 152 -3.57 31.18 18.02
CA PHE A 152 -2.81 30.64 19.17
C PHE A 152 -1.76 31.58 19.77
N GLU A 153 -1.70 32.83 19.31
CA GLU A 153 -0.83 33.86 19.86
C GLU A 153 -1.36 34.39 21.20
N GLY A 154 -0.56 34.24 22.26
CA GLY A 154 -0.83 34.82 23.59
C GLY A 154 -1.28 33.84 24.67
N SER A 155 -1.52 32.56 24.35
CA SER A 155 -1.81 31.55 25.37
C SER A 155 -0.62 31.32 26.32
N LYS A 156 -0.89 30.93 27.57
CA LYS A 156 0.18 30.59 28.54
C LYS A 156 1.07 29.44 28.01
N ALA A 157 0.49 28.51 27.26
CA ALA A 157 1.23 27.44 26.59
C ALA A 157 2.23 27.99 25.57
N HIS A 158 1.83 28.98 24.76
CA HIS A 158 2.71 29.64 23.79
C HIS A 158 3.90 30.34 24.47
N LYS A 159 3.66 31.07 25.57
CA LYS A 159 4.74 31.66 26.38
C LYS A 159 5.66 30.62 27.03
N MET A 160 5.11 29.49 27.47
CA MET A 160 5.89 28.43 28.09
C MET A 160 6.80 27.74 27.07
N MET A 161 6.32 27.51 25.85
CA MET A 161 7.13 26.95 24.76
C MET A 161 8.26 27.89 24.35
N LEU A 162 8.00 29.20 24.22
CA LEU A 162 9.03 30.21 23.95
C LEU A 162 10.12 30.23 25.05
N ASN A 163 9.72 30.17 26.31
CA ASN A 163 10.65 30.17 27.45
C ASN A 163 11.49 28.88 27.55
N MET A 164 11.05 27.78 26.92
CA MET A 164 11.80 26.53 26.81
C MET A 164 12.65 26.45 25.53
N GLY A 165 12.80 27.56 24.80
CA GLY A 165 13.68 27.68 23.64
C GLY A 165 13.02 27.33 22.30
N TRP A 166 11.72 27.11 22.26
CA TRP A 166 10.99 26.85 21.02
C TRP A 166 10.80 28.13 20.22
N LYS A 167 11.37 28.21 19.00
CA LYS A 167 11.34 29.40 18.14
C LYS A 167 10.36 29.28 16.95
N GLY A 168 9.43 28.33 17.01
CA GLY A 168 8.34 28.20 16.03
C GLY A 168 8.65 27.35 14.78
N LYS A 169 9.79 26.64 14.72
CA LYS A 169 10.09 25.66 13.66
C LYS A 169 10.72 24.41 14.26
N GLY A 170 10.08 23.26 14.04
CA GLY A 170 10.57 21.93 14.43
C GLY A 170 10.58 21.67 15.95
N LEU A 171 10.40 20.41 16.35
CA LEU A 171 10.66 19.97 17.72
C LEU A 171 12.11 19.48 17.81
N GLY A 172 12.90 20.10 18.67
CA GLY A 172 14.28 19.69 18.99
C GLY A 172 15.31 20.77 18.69
N ILE A 173 16.38 20.79 19.50
CA ILE A 173 17.45 21.80 19.55
C ILE A 173 18.23 21.94 18.21
N ASN A 174 18.08 20.98 17.30
CA ASN A 174 18.91 20.85 16.08
C ASN A 174 18.11 20.75 14.76
N GLU A 175 16.83 21.13 14.72
CA GLU A 175 16.05 21.22 13.46
C GLU A 175 16.14 19.98 12.53
N GLN A 176 16.21 18.77 13.09
CA GLN A 176 16.55 17.52 12.37
C GLN A 176 15.38 16.90 11.56
N GLY A 177 14.57 17.70 10.90
CA GLY A 177 13.54 17.19 9.98
C GLY A 177 14.14 16.73 8.66
N SER A 178 14.31 15.42 8.45
CA SER A 178 14.76 14.87 7.16
C SER A 178 13.63 14.88 6.11
N GLU A 179 13.93 15.38 4.91
CA GLU A 179 13.10 15.31 3.69
C GLU A 179 12.58 13.88 3.42
N ARG A 180 11.28 13.71 3.17
CA ARG A 180 10.61 12.42 2.96
C ARG A 180 10.17 12.22 1.53
N THR A 181 10.27 10.97 1.04
CA THR A 181 9.62 10.52 -0.20
C THR A 181 8.25 9.90 0.12
N VAL A 182 7.27 10.21 -0.72
CA VAL A 182 5.82 10.31 -0.45
C VAL A 182 5.08 8.97 -0.18
N ALA A 183 5.74 7.86 0.15
CA ALA A 183 5.07 6.55 0.24
C ALA A 183 4.47 6.19 1.62
N GLU A 184 4.15 7.15 2.48
CA GLU A 184 4.03 6.91 3.93
C GLU A 184 2.64 7.27 4.50
N THR A 185 1.81 6.25 4.68
CA THR A 185 0.44 6.28 5.23
C THR A 185 0.51 6.38 6.75
N ILE A 186 -0.50 7.01 7.39
CA ILE A 186 -0.79 7.03 8.85
C ILE A 186 0.29 6.32 9.67
N ASP A 187 1.29 7.09 10.09
CA ASP A 187 2.50 6.55 10.69
C ASP A 187 2.18 5.95 12.07
N GLN A 188 2.47 4.67 12.26
CA GLN A 188 2.60 4.12 13.61
C GLN A 188 4.08 4.00 13.96
N ASN A 189 4.51 4.87 14.87
CA ASN A 189 5.86 4.87 15.39
C ASN A 189 6.00 3.81 16.48
N ILE A 190 7.04 3.00 16.38
CA ILE A 190 7.35 1.89 17.26
C ILE A 190 8.76 2.14 17.80
N SER A 191 8.84 2.56 19.06
CA SER A 191 10.12 2.68 19.76
C SER A 191 10.46 1.38 20.48
N ARG A 192 11.76 1.12 20.70
CA ARG A 192 12.22 -0.02 21.50
C ARG A 192 11.64 0.01 22.91
N GLN A 193 11.47 1.21 23.48
CA GLN A 193 10.88 1.41 24.81
C GLN A 193 9.38 1.06 24.83
N GLY A 194 8.65 1.38 23.75
CA GLY A 194 7.24 1.01 23.59
C GLY A 194 7.02 -0.50 23.44
N LEU A 195 8.07 -1.25 23.13
CA LEU A 195 8.05 -2.72 23.07
C LEU A 195 8.41 -3.37 24.42
N GLY A 196 8.82 -2.63 25.46
CA GLY A 196 9.19 -3.19 26.78
C GLY A 196 10.50 -4.01 26.82
N SER A 197 10.98 -4.36 28.03
CA SER A 197 12.30 -4.97 28.26
C SER A 197 12.42 -6.46 27.89
N ASP A 198 11.35 -7.24 28.06
CA ASP A 198 11.44 -8.69 27.83
C ASP A 198 11.37 -9.06 26.34
N ASN A 199 12.45 -9.68 25.85
CA ASN A 199 12.62 -10.25 24.50
C ASN A 199 11.93 -9.44 23.37
N VAL A 200 12.49 -8.26 23.11
CA VAL A 200 12.05 -7.30 22.07
C VAL A 200 11.71 -8.00 20.75
N PHE A 201 12.53 -8.96 20.29
CA PHE A 201 12.30 -9.66 19.02
C PHE A 201 11.07 -10.56 19.02
N LYS A 202 10.72 -11.18 20.15
CA LYS A 202 9.47 -11.95 20.26
C LYS A 202 8.25 -11.05 20.08
N ARG A 203 8.30 -9.84 20.64
CA ARG A 203 7.23 -8.84 20.49
C ARG A 203 7.17 -8.27 19.08
N ILE A 204 8.31 -8.01 18.44
CA ILE A 204 8.35 -7.62 17.02
C ILE A 204 7.74 -8.72 16.16
N HIS A 205 8.05 -9.99 16.43
CA HIS A 205 7.44 -11.10 15.71
C HIS A 205 5.91 -11.11 15.84
N GLN A 206 5.39 -10.99 17.06
CA GLN A 206 3.94 -10.93 17.31
C GLN A 206 3.29 -9.72 16.65
N LEU A 207 3.92 -8.54 16.75
CA LEU A 207 3.44 -7.31 16.14
C LEU A 207 3.35 -7.43 14.62
N LEU A 208 4.38 -7.99 13.97
CA LEU A 208 4.39 -8.16 12.52
C LEU A 208 3.44 -9.26 12.05
N GLU A 209 3.25 -10.31 12.85
CA GLU A 209 2.27 -11.35 12.60
C GLU A 209 0.84 -10.78 12.66
N GLU A 210 0.49 -10.07 13.75
CA GLU A 210 -0.79 -9.40 13.91
C GLU A 210 -1.03 -8.37 12.81
N TYR A 211 -0.04 -7.51 12.55
CA TYR A 211 -0.11 -6.52 11.48
C TYR A 211 -0.36 -7.20 10.13
N SER A 212 0.34 -8.29 9.81
CA SER A 212 0.16 -9.03 8.55
C SER A 212 -1.25 -9.60 8.39
N ARG A 213 -1.92 -9.98 9.47
CA ARG A 213 -3.30 -10.50 9.48
C ARG A 213 -4.38 -9.41 9.58
N SER A 214 -4.05 -8.26 10.15
CA SER A 214 -5.01 -7.15 10.33
C SER A 214 -5.43 -6.51 9.02
N GLU A 215 -6.53 -5.76 8.97
CA GLU A 215 -6.89 -4.96 7.78
C GLU A 215 -6.11 -3.64 7.67
N ARG A 216 -5.21 -3.39 8.62
CA ARG A 216 -4.50 -2.12 8.74
C ARG A 216 -3.46 -1.97 7.62
N MET A 217 -3.56 -0.87 6.88
CA MET A 217 -2.64 -0.51 5.78
C MET A 217 -1.66 0.61 6.14
N CYS A 218 -1.58 0.96 7.43
CA CYS A 218 -0.65 1.97 7.96
C CYS A 218 0.81 1.55 7.80
N LEU A 219 1.73 2.50 7.58
CA LEU A 219 3.16 2.21 7.58
C LEU A 219 3.66 2.04 9.03
N LEU A 220 4.28 0.91 9.33
CA LEU A 220 4.95 0.71 10.62
C LEU A 220 6.34 1.33 10.54
N LYS A 221 6.63 2.29 11.42
CA LYS A 221 7.92 2.96 11.51
C LYS A 221 8.60 2.58 12.81
N PHE A 222 9.75 1.93 12.71
CA PHE A 222 10.58 1.69 13.88
C PHE A 222 11.44 2.93 14.11
N GLU A 223 11.69 3.29 15.37
CA GLU A 223 12.64 4.35 15.68
C GLU A 223 14.08 3.97 15.25
N PRO A 224 15.01 4.94 15.14
CA PRO A 224 16.41 4.66 14.80
C PRO A 224 17.21 3.88 15.86
N ASP A 225 16.58 3.53 16.99
CA ASP A 225 17.18 2.89 18.16
C ASP A 225 17.52 1.39 17.97
N PHE A 226 17.41 0.89 16.74
CA PHE A 226 17.80 -0.47 16.35
C PHE A 226 19.14 -0.49 15.62
N SER A 227 20.04 -1.37 16.08
CA SER A 227 21.34 -1.59 15.46
C SER A 227 21.20 -2.13 14.03
N ALA A 228 22.29 -2.12 13.25
CA ALA A 228 22.28 -2.67 11.90
C ALA A 228 21.92 -4.17 11.86
N GLU A 229 22.40 -4.95 12.84
CA GLU A 229 22.09 -6.37 12.98
C GLU A 229 20.64 -6.59 13.38
N GLU A 230 20.14 -5.78 14.31
CA GLU A 230 18.74 -5.84 14.75
C GLU A 230 17.80 -5.50 13.59
N ARG A 231 18.10 -4.44 12.82
CA ARG A 231 17.34 -4.09 11.60
C ARG A 231 17.36 -5.21 10.56
N ALA A 232 18.51 -5.87 10.35
CA ALA A 232 18.59 -7.04 9.47
C ALA A 232 17.72 -8.20 9.98
N HIS A 233 17.64 -8.39 11.30
CA HIS A 233 16.76 -9.40 11.89
C HIS A 233 15.27 -9.04 11.70
N ILE A 234 14.89 -7.78 11.89
CA ILE A 234 13.52 -7.31 11.66
C ILE A 234 13.14 -7.48 10.18
N HIS A 235 14.04 -7.16 9.24
CA HIS A 235 13.83 -7.44 7.81
C HIS A 235 13.54 -8.92 7.53
N LYS A 236 14.26 -9.84 8.18
CA LYS A 236 14.03 -11.29 8.06
C LYS A 236 12.65 -11.69 8.60
N ILE A 237 12.23 -11.16 9.75
CA ILE A 237 10.90 -11.43 10.32
C ILE A 237 9.81 -10.90 9.39
N ALA A 238 9.92 -9.66 8.92
CA ALA A 238 8.96 -9.04 8.01
C ALA A 238 8.78 -9.86 6.72
N SER A 239 9.89 -10.35 6.15
CA SER A 239 9.87 -11.19 4.96
C SER A 239 9.12 -12.50 5.16
N LYS A 240 9.24 -13.14 6.35
CA LYS A 240 8.49 -14.37 6.69
C LYS A 240 6.98 -14.19 6.64
N PHE A 241 6.49 -13.00 6.98
CA PHE A 241 5.08 -12.65 6.93
C PHE A 241 4.64 -12.03 5.60
N GLY A 242 5.48 -12.10 4.57
CA GLY A 242 5.16 -11.53 3.25
C GLY A 242 5.12 -10.00 3.23
N LEU A 243 5.60 -9.32 4.28
CA LEU A 243 5.61 -7.86 4.36
C LEU A 243 6.79 -7.28 3.56
N LYS A 244 6.61 -6.05 3.06
CA LYS A 244 7.68 -5.26 2.46
C LYS A 244 8.35 -4.44 3.55
N SER A 245 9.68 -4.47 3.59
CA SER A 245 10.46 -3.69 4.56
C SER A 245 11.56 -2.90 3.85
N LYS A 246 11.83 -1.68 4.34
CA LYS A 246 12.83 -0.78 3.78
C LYS A 246 13.61 -0.11 4.91
N SER A 247 14.93 -0.04 4.78
CA SER A 247 15.74 0.84 5.63
C SER A 247 15.86 2.21 4.97
N GLU A 248 15.59 3.28 5.71
CA GLU A 248 15.64 4.66 5.23
C GLU A 248 16.35 5.57 6.25
N GLY A 249 16.81 6.74 5.81
CA GLY A 249 17.67 7.63 6.61
C GLY A 249 19.16 7.30 6.51
N LYS A 250 20.00 8.14 7.12
CA LYS A 250 21.47 8.03 7.12
C LYS A 250 22.01 8.02 8.55
N GLY A 251 23.10 7.29 8.79
CA GLY A 251 23.77 7.24 10.09
C GLY A 251 22.82 6.88 11.23
N ASP A 252 22.84 7.71 12.28
CA ASP A 252 22.06 7.53 13.52
C ASP A 252 20.55 7.79 13.36
N GLN A 253 20.13 8.33 12.22
CA GLN A 253 18.71 8.51 11.89
C GLN A 253 18.17 7.35 11.03
N ARG A 254 19.00 6.33 10.78
CA ARG A 254 18.62 5.23 9.89
C ARG A 254 17.65 4.30 10.60
N ARG A 255 16.42 4.26 10.10
CA ARG A 255 15.31 3.47 10.63
C ARG A 255 14.82 2.42 9.65
N ILE A 256 13.99 1.50 10.13
CA ILE A 256 13.31 0.51 9.30
C ILE A 256 11.81 0.80 9.26
N THR A 257 11.24 0.76 8.05
CA THR A 257 9.82 0.89 7.80
C THR A 257 9.26 -0.42 7.21
N ILE A 258 8.05 -0.78 7.61
CA ILE A 258 7.40 -2.04 7.21
C ILE A 258 5.97 -1.76 6.77
N MET A 259 5.60 -2.30 5.61
CA MET A 259 4.27 -2.20 5.02
C MET A 259 3.82 -3.54 4.45
N LYS A 260 2.52 -3.72 4.26
CA LYS A 260 1.99 -4.85 3.49
C LYS A 260 2.37 -4.75 2.02
N LYS A 261 2.57 -5.91 1.38
CA LYS A 261 2.62 -6.00 -0.09
C LYS A 261 1.20 -5.90 -0.60
N LEU A 262 0.78 -4.70 -0.98
CA LEU A 262 -0.56 -4.48 -1.50
C LEU A 262 -0.56 -4.69 -3.02
N HIS A 263 -1.40 -5.62 -3.52
CA HIS A 263 -1.64 -5.69 -4.95
C HIS A 263 -2.43 -4.44 -5.38
N ARG A 264 -2.24 -3.94 -6.61
CA ARG A 264 -2.96 -2.74 -7.06
C ARG A 264 -4.49 -2.93 -6.99
N ALA A 265 -4.97 -4.14 -7.28
CA ALA A 265 -6.39 -4.49 -7.14
C ALA A 265 -6.89 -4.38 -5.69
N ASP A 266 -6.09 -4.83 -4.72
CA ASP A 266 -6.43 -4.68 -3.30
C ASP A 266 -6.46 -3.21 -2.89
N LEU A 267 -5.55 -2.39 -3.43
CA LEU A 267 -5.58 -0.93 -3.20
C LEU A 267 -6.84 -0.29 -3.79
N VAL A 268 -7.25 -0.69 -4.99
CA VAL A 268 -8.52 -0.25 -5.58
C VAL A 268 -9.69 -0.65 -4.69
N TYR A 269 -9.77 -1.91 -4.27
CA TYR A 269 -10.82 -2.39 -3.35
C TYR A 269 -10.88 -1.55 -2.07
N ASN A 270 -9.73 -1.33 -1.43
CA ASN A 270 -9.66 -0.52 -0.22
C ASN A 270 -10.10 0.93 -0.47
N LEU A 271 -9.74 1.52 -1.60
CA LEU A 271 -10.18 2.88 -1.94
C LEU A 271 -11.68 2.93 -2.22
N LEU A 272 -12.26 1.91 -2.88
CA LEU A 272 -13.71 1.82 -3.12
C LEU A 272 -14.50 1.83 -1.82
N ILE A 273 -14.11 1.03 -0.83
CA ILE A 273 -14.80 0.98 0.48
C ILE A 273 -14.50 2.18 1.38
N ASN A 274 -13.52 3.04 1.01
CA ASN A 274 -13.16 4.26 1.73
C ASN A 274 -13.50 5.51 0.89
N ASN A 275 -14.65 5.54 0.22
CA ASN A 275 -15.12 6.71 -0.54
C ASN A 275 -14.12 7.23 -1.59
N LEU A 276 -13.47 6.30 -2.30
CA LEU A 276 -12.53 6.54 -3.40
C LEU A 276 -11.21 7.21 -2.97
N GLU A 277 -10.95 7.42 -1.68
CA GLU A 277 -9.82 8.24 -1.26
C GLU A 277 -9.34 7.90 0.15
N ASN A 278 -8.03 7.99 0.39
CA ASN A 278 -7.45 7.94 1.73
C ASN A 278 -6.39 9.03 1.88
N SER A 279 -5.60 9.01 2.97
CA SER A 279 -4.59 10.06 3.21
C SER A 279 -3.53 10.18 2.12
N LEU A 280 -3.30 9.13 1.33
CA LEU A 280 -2.23 9.07 0.33
C LEU A 280 -2.69 8.96 -1.11
N TYR A 281 -3.84 8.35 -1.33
CA TYR A 281 -4.26 7.94 -2.65
C TYR A 281 -5.68 8.41 -2.92
N LYS A 282 -5.93 8.76 -4.17
CA LYS A 282 -7.25 8.98 -4.73
C LYS A 282 -7.45 8.00 -5.88
N LEU A 283 -8.57 7.31 -5.86
CA LEU A 283 -9.02 6.44 -6.95
C LEU A 283 -9.82 7.27 -7.94
N ILE A 284 -9.49 7.14 -9.21
CA ILE A 284 -10.30 7.55 -10.34
C ILE A 284 -10.90 6.29 -10.95
N LEU A 285 -12.21 6.30 -11.07
CA LEU A 285 -12.98 5.22 -11.68
C LEU A 285 -12.86 5.27 -13.20
N PRO A 286 -12.91 4.13 -13.88
CA PRO A 286 -13.04 4.10 -15.33
C PRO A 286 -14.33 4.80 -15.78
N GLU A 287 -14.24 5.73 -16.73
CA GLU A 287 -15.39 6.55 -17.18
C GLU A 287 -16.58 5.69 -17.64
N LYS A 288 -16.35 4.57 -18.35
CA LYS A 288 -17.43 3.68 -18.82
C LYS A 288 -18.14 2.91 -17.71
N PHE A 289 -17.55 2.85 -16.53
CA PHE A 289 -18.06 2.09 -15.39
C PHE A 289 -18.52 3.01 -14.25
N GLU A 290 -18.34 4.33 -14.37
CA GLU A 290 -18.65 5.28 -13.30
C GLU A 290 -20.12 5.20 -12.86
N GLU A 291 -21.04 5.10 -13.82
CA GLU A 291 -22.48 4.91 -13.56
C GLU A 291 -22.79 3.62 -12.78
N LEU A 292 -22.04 2.53 -13.00
CA LEU A 292 -22.24 1.28 -12.26
C LEU A 292 -21.85 1.41 -10.79
N TRP A 293 -20.95 2.33 -10.47
CA TRP A 293 -20.59 2.63 -9.09
C TRP A 293 -21.57 3.60 -8.43
N LEU A 294 -22.02 4.62 -9.17
CA LEU A 294 -22.88 5.69 -8.66
C LEU A 294 -24.37 5.31 -8.58
N ASN A 295 -24.90 4.52 -9.52
CA ASN A 295 -26.35 4.28 -9.67
C ASN A 295 -26.89 3.09 -8.86
N CYS A 296 -26.37 2.84 -7.66
CA CYS A 296 -26.87 1.78 -6.78
C CYS A 296 -27.18 2.28 -5.37
N ASP A 297 -27.74 3.48 -5.26
CA ASP A 297 -28.51 3.90 -4.10
C ASP A 297 -29.98 4.01 -4.51
N ASP A 298 -30.71 2.90 -4.37
CA ASP A 298 -32.16 2.81 -4.13
C ASP A 298 -32.48 1.44 -3.50
#